data_AF-A0AAW1APB3-F1
#
_entry.id   AF-A0AAW1APB3-F1
#
_cell.length_a   1.000
_cell.length_b   1.000
_cell.length_c   1.000
_cell.angle_alpha   90.00
_cell.angle_beta   90.00
_cell.angle_gamma   90.00
#
_symmetry.space_group_name_H-M   'P 1'
#
loop_
_entity.id
_entity.type
_entity.pdbx_description
1 polymer ?
#
loop_
_entity_poly.entity_id
_entity_poly.type
_entity_poly.pdbx_seq_one_letter_code
_entity_poly.pdbx_strand_id
1 'polypeptide(L)'
;MDELMEVSFSPLAATGKPLSRCGKCHRFMKYIQAKPSRLHCSHCDETYSLPQNGTIKLYKELRCPLDDFELVLWSSGSRGKSYPLCPYCYNNPPFRDMKKGMGCNECTHPSCQHSLNLLGIGQCVECESGVLVLDPISGPKWKMACNKCNVVVHFFENAHKVRVSAETCEACDAALVDVDFNKAKSPLPGGETQHAGCVFCDPVFQDLVELKHAAMKHPMHRGGQGKRQGRGRGKGRRLGGRQPPKKPKDKMAALAAYFV
;
A
#
# COMPACT_ATOMS: atom_id res chain seq x y z
N MET A 1 26.12 10.36 -38.28
CA MET A 1 26.83 9.93 -37.06
C MET A 1 25.97 10.35 -35.88
N ASP A 2 25.73 9.40 -34.98
CA ASP A 2 24.68 9.36 -33.98
C ASP A 2 24.59 10.56 -33.02
N GLU A 3 23.47 11.28 -33.07
CA GLU A 3 22.97 12.17 -31.99
C GLU A 3 22.03 11.42 -31.04
N LEU A 4 22.38 10.16 -30.71
CA LEU A 4 21.51 9.28 -29.93
C LEU A 4 22.24 8.45 -28.88
N MET A 5 23.29 8.98 -28.24
CA MET A 5 23.93 8.32 -27.07
C MET A 5 24.50 9.30 -26.02
N GLU A 6 23.71 10.28 -25.60
CA GLU A 6 23.97 10.97 -24.32
C GLU A 6 22.73 10.94 -23.42
N VAL A 7 22.22 9.74 -23.16
CA VAL A 7 21.55 9.49 -21.87
C VAL A 7 22.67 9.39 -20.84
N SER A 8 23.04 10.54 -20.27
CA SER A 8 23.84 10.57 -19.05
C SER A 8 23.07 9.82 -17.97
N PHE A 9 23.41 8.55 -17.77
CA PHE A 9 22.94 7.77 -16.64
C PHE A 9 23.60 8.37 -15.41
N SER A 10 22.93 9.36 -14.81
CA SER A 10 23.29 9.82 -13.48
C SER A 10 23.36 8.59 -12.58
N PRO A 11 24.49 8.31 -11.90
CA PRO A 11 24.60 7.15 -11.04
C PRO A 11 23.42 7.12 -10.08
N LEU A 12 22.82 5.96 -9.83
CA LEU A 12 21.68 5.85 -8.89
C LEU A 12 22.01 6.51 -7.54
N ALA A 13 23.26 6.41 -7.10
CA ALA A 13 23.81 7.05 -5.91
C ALA A 13 23.78 8.59 -5.94
N ALA A 14 23.76 9.24 -7.11
CA ALA A 14 23.66 10.70 -7.27
C ALA A 14 22.21 11.20 -7.32
N THR A 15 21.23 10.31 -7.47
CA THR A 15 19.81 10.66 -7.64
C THR A 15 19.00 10.46 -6.36
N GLY A 16 17.96 11.26 -6.18
CA GLY A 16 17.01 11.13 -5.07
C GLY A 16 17.31 12.01 -3.86
N LYS A 17 16.30 12.13 -2.98
CA LYS A 17 16.36 12.97 -1.77
C LYS A 17 16.59 12.10 -0.53
N PRO A 18 17.44 12.49 0.43
CA PRO A 18 17.53 11.81 1.71
C PRO A 18 16.14 11.69 2.36
N LEU A 19 15.75 10.50 2.81
CA LEU A 19 14.42 10.26 3.39
C LEU A 19 14.45 9.52 4.73
N SER A 20 15.03 8.33 4.78
CA SER A 20 15.09 7.48 5.98
C SER A 20 16.47 6.85 6.13
N ARG A 21 16.87 6.46 7.33
CA ARG A 21 18.18 5.84 7.62
C ARG A 21 18.18 4.33 7.39
N CYS A 22 19.30 3.85 6.87
CA CYS A 22 19.60 2.43 6.74
C CYS A 22 19.84 1.82 8.12
N GLY A 23 19.26 0.66 8.41
CA GLY A 23 19.50 -0.05 9.68
C GLY A 23 20.91 -0.61 9.81
N LYS A 24 21.58 -0.89 8.69
CA LYS A 24 22.93 -1.48 8.68
C LYS A 24 24.05 -0.49 9.01
N CYS A 25 23.95 0.75 8.51
CA CYS A 25 25.02 1.76 8.62
C CYS A 25 24.57 3.09 9.22
N HIS A 26 23.28 3.23 9.54
CA HIS A 26 22.66 4.43 10.12
C HIS A 26 22.81 5.72 9.30
N ARG A 27 23.27 5.61 8.04
CA ARG A 27 23.32 6.71 7.07
C ARG A 27 21.98 6.86 6.35
N PHE A 28 21.69 8.08 5.94
CA PHE A 28 20.49 8.37 5.15
C PHE A 28 20.52 7.64 3.81
N MET A 29 19.44 6.94 3.52
CA MET A 29 19.11 6.40 2.22
C MET A 29 18.42 7.47 1.38
N LYS A 30 18.70 7.46 0.08
CA LYS A 30 18.10 8.36 -0.90
C LYS A 30 16.82 7.73 -1.45
N TYR A 31 15.72 8.46 -1.34
CA TYR A 31 14.47 8.11 -1.99
C TYR A 31 14.47 8.55 -3.44
N ILE A 32 14.35 7.58 -4.34
CA ILE A 32 14.23 7.78 -5.78
C ILE A 32 12.76 7.61 -6.14
N GLN A 33 12.09 8.72 -6.44
CA GLN A 33 10.66 8.74 -6.78
C GLN A 33 10.39 8.27 -8.21
N ALA A 34 11.39 8.28 -9.09
CA ALA A 34 11.28 7.78 -10.46
C ALA A 34 10.89 6.30 -10.44
N LYS A 35 9.82 5.93 -11.18
CA LYS A 35 9.28 4.57 -11.17
C LYS A 35 10.30 3.55 -11.71
N PRO A 36 10.45 2.37 -11.08
CA PRO A 36 9.83 1.98 -9.82
C PRO A 36 10.45 2.73 -8.61
N SER A 37 9.59 3.22 -7.72
CA SER A 37 10.00 3.90 -6.50
C SER A 37 10.85 2.98 -5.60
N ARG A 38 11.95 3.52 -5.07
CA ARG A 38 12.94 2.75 -4.30
C ARG A 38 13.74 3.63 -3.35
N LEU A 39 14.33 3.01 -2.33
CA LEU A 39 15.35 3.60 -1.46
C LEU A 39 16.71 3.03 -1.81
N HIS A 40 17.73 3.87 -1.88
CA HIS A 40 19.10 3.44 -2.14
C HIS A 40 20.04 3.94 -1.03
N CYS A 41 20.81 3.02 -0.45
CA CYS A 41 21.84 3.33 0.52
C CYS A 41 23.21 3.39 -0.17
N SER A 42 23.73 4.59 -0.43
CA SER A 42 25.02 4.75 -1.12
C SER A 42 26.24 4.19 -0.36
N HIS A 43 26.12 3.99 0.96
CA HIS A 43 27.23 3.46 1.77
C HIS A 43 27.28 1.93 1.76
N CYS A 44 26.12 1.27 1.76
CA CYS A 44 26.03 -0.19 1.65
C CYS A 44 25.94 -0.67 0.19
N ASP A 45 25.77 0.26 -0.75
CA ASP A 45 25.43 0.01 -2.16
C ASP A 45 24.21 -0.92 -2.36
N GLU A 46 23.23 -0.80 -1.46
CA GLU A 46 22.00 -1.61 -1.48
C GLU A 46 20.78 -0.79 -1.89
N THR A 47 19.88 -1.42 -2.64
CA THR A 47 18.64 -0.81 -3.13
C THR A 47 17.43 -1.61 -2.67
N TYR A 48 16.48 -0.92 -2.04
CA TYR A 48 15.25 -1.47 -1.51
C TYR A 48 14.06 -0.99 -2.33
N SER A 49 13.29 -1.94 -2.88
CA SER A 49 12.05 -1.62 -3.58
C SER A 49 11.01 -1.09 -2.59
N LEU A 50 10.14 -0.19 -3.06
CA LEU A 50 9.03 0.34 -2.29
C LEU A 50 7.70 0.06 -3.00
N PRO A 51 6.56 0.12 -2.28
CA PRO A 51 5.27 0.00 -2.93
C PRO A 51 5.04 1.12 -3.95
N GLN A 52 4.47 0.74 -5.09
CA GLN A 52 4.17 1.65 -6.19
C GLN A 52 2.80 2.32 -6.01
N ASN A 53 2.48 3.28 -6.89
CA ASN A 53 1.16 3.91 -6.96
C ASN A 53 0.66 4.55 -5.64
N GLY A 54 1.58 5.15 -4.90
CA GLY A 54 1.27 5.94 -3.71
C GLY A 54 2.38 6.93 -3.39
N THR A 55 2.23 7.62 -2.27
CA THR A 55 3.22 8.54 -1.74
C THR A 55 4.01 7.87 -0.62
N ILE A 56 5.32 8.05 -0.63
CA ILE A 56 6.22 7.58 0.43
C ILE A 56 6.68 8.79 1.25
N LYS A 57 6.63 8.68 2.57
CA LYS A 57 7.11 9.68 3.53
C LYS A 57 7.89 9.02 4.67
N LEU A 58 8.72 9.77 5.38
CA LEU A 58 9.34 9.29 6.63
C LEU A 58 8.26 9.06 7.70
N TYR A 59 8.38 7.98 8.47
CA TYR A 59 7.42 7.64 9.51
C TYR A 59 8.01 7.89 10.91
N LYS A 60 7.82 9.12 11.42
CA LYS A 60 8.13 9.54 12.81
C LYS A 60 9.54 9.17 13.32
N GLU A 61 10.52 8.96 12.44
CA GLU A 61 11.87 8.45 12.77
C GLU A 61 11.87 7.13 13.55
N LEU A 62 10.75 6.40 13.53
CA LEU A 62 10.63 5.11 14.20
C LEU A 62 11.40 4.05 13.44
N ARG A 63 11.97 3.10 14.18
CA ARG A 63 12.79 2.02 13.62
C ARG A 63 12.08 0.68 13.77
N CYS A 64 12.37 -0.22 12.84
CA CYS A 64 11.94 -1.60 12.98
C CYS A 64 12.72 -2.26 14.13
N PRO A 65 12.06 -2.95 15.08
CA PRO A 65 12.75 -3.59 16.20
C PRO A 65 13.57 -4.83 15.79
N LEU A 66 13.46 -5.27 14.53
CA LEU A 66 14.17 -6.42 13.99
C LEU A 66 15.53 -6.07 13.38
N ASP A 67 15.60 -4.94 12.67
CA ASP A 67 16.70 -4.62 11.76
C ASP A 67 17.19 -3.17 11.84
N ASP A 68 16.61 -2.36 12.75
CA ASP A 68 16.91 -0.95 12.98
C ASP A 68 16.69 -0.01 11.78
N PHE A 69 16.08 -0.47 10.69
CA PHE A 69 15.74 0.42 9.58
C PHE A 69 14.67 1.42 10.01
N GLU A 70 14.89 2.68 9.66
CA GLU A 70 13.84 3.69 9.81
C GLU A 70 12.67 3.38 8.88
N LEU A 71 11.48 3.37 9.47
CA LEU A 71 10.24 3.07 8.80
C LEU A 71 9.84 4.22 7.87
N VAL A 72 9.22 3.85 6.77
CA VAL A 72 8.55 4.79 5.88
C VAL A 72 7.06 4.53 5.87
N LEU A 73 6.28 5.54 5.56
CA LEU A 73 4.83 5.48 5.43
C LEU A 73 4.48 5.47 3.95
N TRP A 74 3.76 4.44 3.52
CA TRP A 74 3.07 4.46 2.23
C TRP A 74 1.63 4.94 2.42
N SER A 75 1.14 5.72 1.47
CA SER A 75 -0.27 6.12 1.39
C SER A 75 -0.76 6.17 -0.06
N SER A 76 -1.96 5.63 -0.32
CA SER A 76 -2.62 5.78 -1.63
C SER A 76 -3.37 7.11 -1.79
N GLY A 77 -3.39 7.96 -0.77
CA GLY A 77 -4.05 9.26 -0.76
C GLY A 77 -4.87 9.52 0.50
N SER A 78 -5.53 10.69 0.57
CA SER A 78 -6.27 11.14 1.75
C SER A 78 -7.43 10.24 2.15
N ARG A 79 -8.18 9.70 1.18
CA ARG A 79 -9.26 8.71 1.39
C ARG A 79 -8.80 7.27 1.10
N GLY A 80 -7.48 7.10 1.02
CA GLY A 80 -6.86 5.84 0.67
C GLY A 80 -6.40 5.07 1.88
N LYS A 81 -5.70 3.97 1.61
CA LYS A 81 -4.96 3.22 2.63
C LYS A 81 -3.67 3.95 2.99
N SER A 82 -3.24 3.73 4.21
CA SER A 82 -1.89 4.08 4.67
C SER A 82 -1.41 3.00 5.61
N TYR A 83 -0.12 2.70 5.55
CA TYR A 83 0.53 1.79 6.49
C TYR A 83 2.03 2.08 6.60
N PRO A 84 2.63 1.93 7.79
CA PRO A 84 4.07 1.91 7.94
C PRO A 84 4.68 0.68 7.27
N LEU A 85 5.90 0.80 6.75
CA LEU A 85 6.66 -0.31 6.19
C LEU A 85 8.14 -0.17 6.53
N CYS A 86 8.78 -1.29 6.85
CA CYS A 86 10.23 -1.38 6.95
C CYS A 86 10.80 -1.65 5.54
N PRO A 87 11.73 -0.82 5.03
CA PRO A 87 12.34 -1.04 3.72
C PRO A 87 13.03 -2.41 3.59
N TYR A 88 13.66 -2.90 4.67
CA TYR A 88 14.35 -4.18 4.63
C TYR A 88 13.37 -5.36 4.65
N CYS A 89 12.45 -5.43 5.63
CA CYS A 89 11.44 -6.49 5.70
C CYS A 89 10.54 -6.57 4.44
N TYR A 90 10.23 -5.44 3.80
CA TYR A 90 9.46 -5.41 2.55
C TYR A 90 10.14 -6.18 1.42
N ASN A 91 11.49 -6.16 1.38
CA ASN A 91 12.30 -6.80 0.35
C ASN A 91 12.81 -8.19 0.79
N ASN A 92 13.02 -8.37 2.09
CA ASN A 92 13.58 -9.55 2.75
C ASN A 92 12.66 -9.93 3.92
N PRO A 93 11.52 -10.58 3.65
CA PRO A 93 10.56 -10.94 4.68
C PRO A 93 11.22 -11.85 5.73
N PRO A 94 11.17 -11.49 7.03
CA PRO A 94 11.88 -12.22 8.09
C PRO A 94 11.19 -13.53 8.50
N PHE A 95 9.91 -13.68 8.19
CA PHE A 95 9.10 -14.84 8.59
C PHE A 95 8.55 -15.60 7.39
N ARG A 96 8.22 -16.88 7.60
CA ARG A 96 7.76 -17.80 6.54
C ARG A 96 6.40 -17.43 5.96
N ASP A 97 5.53 -16.87 6.79
CA ASP A 97 4.20 -16.36 6.47
C ASP A 97 4.24 -14.99 5.76
N MET A 98 5.36 -14.27 5.88
CA MET A 98 5.58 -13.02 5.18
C MET A 98 6.15 -13.25 3.77
N LYS A 99 5.57 -12.54 2.80
CA LYS A 99 6.00 -12.48 1.40
C LYS A 99 6.64 -11.13 1.11
N LYS A 100 7.47 -11.09 0.07
CA LYS A 100 7.99 -9.82 -0.46
C LYS A 100 6.82 -8.91 -0.83
N GLY A 101 6.96 -7.63 -0.52
CA GLY A 101 5.93 -6.64 -0.79
C GLY A 101 4.94 -6.38 0.34
N MET A 102 5.10 -7.04 1.50
CA MET A 102 4.22 -6.85 2.67
C MET A 102 4.68 -5.67 3.54
N GLY A 103 3.71 -4.88 4.01
CA GLY A 103 3.92 -3.77 4.94
C GLY A 103 3.99 -4.21 6.41
N CYS A 104 4.22 -3.27 7.33
CA CYS A 104 4.22 -3.61 8.77
C CYS A 104 2.83 -4.08 9.23
N ASN A 105 1.76 -3.61 8.59
CA ASN A 105 0.38 -4.05 8.83
C ASN A 105 0.11 -5.53 8.50
N GLU A 106 1.12 -6.26 8.01
CA GLU A 106 1.11 -7.71 7.83
C GLU A 106 2.30 -8.40 8.51
N CYS A 107 3.09 -7.64 9.28
CA CYS A 107 4.22 -8.17 10.04
C CYS A 107 3.70 -8.94 11.26
N THR A 108 4.30 -10.09 11.54
CA THR A 108 3.97 -10.96 12.67
C THR A 108 5.02 -10.90 13.78
N HIS A 109 5.96 -9.94 13.73
CA HIS A 109 6.94 -9.76 14.81
C HIS A 109 6.24 -9.25 16.08
N PRO A 110 6.36 -9.95 17.23
CA PRO A 110 5.60 -9.64 18.43
C PRO A 110 5.95 -8.27 19.04
N SER A 111 7.19 -7.79 18.89
CA SER A 111 7.57 -6.46 19.41
C SER A 111 7.35 -5.31 18.41
N CYS A 112 6.91 -5.60 17.17
CA CYS A 112 6.66 -4.55 16.20
C CYS A 112 5.33 -3.85 16.54
N GLN A 113 5.41 -2.58 16.94
CA GLN A 113 4.25 -1.73 17.28
C GLN A 113 3.28 -1.49 16.12
N HIS A 114 3.65 -1.87 14.90
CA HIS A 114 2.83 -1.75 13.71
C HIS A 114 2.44 -3.11 13.12
N SER A 115 2.74 -4.20 13.84
CA SER A 115 2.42 -5.56 13.45
C SER A 115 0.92 -5.77 13.31
N LEU A 116 0.58 -6.77 12.52
CA LEU A 116 -0.78 -7.28 12.42
C LEU A 116 -1.31 -7.74 13.78
N ASN A 117 -0.46 -8.35 14.62
CA ASN A 117 -0.86 -8.90 15.90
C ASN A 117 -1.26 -7.82 16.92
N LEU A 118 -0.68 -6.61 16.84
CA LEU A 118 -0.99 -5.52 17.76
C LEU A 118 -2.06 -4.56 17.24
N LEU A 119 -2.22 -4.44 15.92
CA LEU A 119 -3.13 -3.47 15.31
C LEU A 119 -4.31 -4.11 14.55
N GLY A 120 -4.33 -5.44 14.42
CA GLY A 120 -5.41 -6.18 13.80
C GLY A 120 -6.66 -6.17 14.68
N ILE A 121 -7.81 -5.85 14.09
CA ILE A 121 -9.09 -5.74 14.79
C ILE A 121 -9.95 -6.98 14.51
N GLY A 122 -10.15 -7.34 13.24
CA GLY A 122 -11.00 -8.46 12.89
C GLY A 122 -10.94 -8.82 11.41
N GLN A 123 -11.61 -9.90 11.03
CA GLN A 123 -11.63 -10.37 9.65
C GLN A 123 -12.35 -9.36 8.74
N CYS A 124 -11.85 -9.21 7.51
CA CYS A 124 -12.48 -8.35 6.52
C CYS A 124 -13.75 -9.00 5.97
N VAL A 125 -14.83 -8.22 5.92
CA VAL A 125 -16.14 -8.69 5.40
C VAL A 125 -16.17 -8.92 3.89
N GLU A 126 -15.24 -8.31 3.13
CA GLU A 126 -15.23 -8.39 1.65
C GLU A 126 -14.23 -9.43 1.10
N CYS A 127 -13.32 -9.96 1.92
CA CYS A 127 -12.36 -10.95 1.44
C CYS A 127 -11.93 -11.94 2.52
N GLU A 128 -11.81 -13.21 2.15
CA GLU A 128 -11.59 -14.34 3.06
C GLU A 128 -10.29 -14.23 3.88
N SER A 129 -9.18 -13.84 3.25
CA SER A 129 -7.85 -13.81 3.90
C SER A 129 -7.47 -12.45 4.52
N GLY A 130 -8.37 -11.47 4.47
CA GLY A 130 -8.07 -10.11 4.88
C GLY A 130 -8.33 -9.87 6.35
N VAL A 131 -7.48 -9.06 6.98
CA VAL A 131 -7.71 -8.54 8.34
C VAL A 131 -7.79 -7.03 8.27
N LEU A 132 -8.76 -6.45 8.98
CA LEU A 132 -8.90 -5.02 9.19
C LEU A 132 -7.89 -4.58 10.24
N VAL A 133 -6.97 -3.68 9.86
CA VAL A 133 -5.88 -3.21 10.71
C VAL A 133 -6.06 -1.72 10.97
N LEU A 134 -5.97 -1.30 12.23
CA LEU A 134 -6.00 0.11 12.64
C LEU A 134 -4.88 0.89 11.94
N ASP A 135 -5.20 2.05 11.36
CA ASP A 135 -4.20 3.00 10.90
C ASP A 135 -3.85 3.97 12.05
N PRO A 136 -2.69 3.82 12.72
CA PRO A 136 -2.35 4.56 13.94
C PRO A 136 -2.05 6.05 13.70
N ILE A 137 -2.01 6.50 12.44
CA ILE A 137 -1.78 7.91 12.09
C ILE A 137 -3.00 8.56 11.43
N SER A 138 -4.12 7.86 11.39
CA SER A 138 -5.34 8.37 10.77
C SER A 138 -6.06 9.42 11.63
N GLY A 139 -5.76 9.49 12.94
CA GLY A 139 -6.31 10.51 13.84
C GLY A 139 -6.10 11.94 13.31
N PRO A 140 -7.11 12.83 13.43
CA PRO A 140 -8.40 12.65 14.09
C PRO A 140 -9.48 11.96 13.23
N LYS A 141 -9.17 11.60 11.97
CA LYS A 141 -10.08 10.92 11.05
C LYS A 141 -9.80 9.42 11.04
N TRP A 142 -10.04 8.80 12.19
CA TRP A 142 -9.68 7.40 12.44
C TRP A 142 -10.24 6.46 11.38
N LYS A 143 -9.40 5.51 10.98
CA LYS A 143 -9.76 4.46 10.04
C LYS A 143 -8.99 3.17 10.32
N MET A 144 -9.57 2.07 9.90
CA MET A 144 -8.89 0.80 9.67
C MET A 144 -8.96 0.43 8.21
N ALA A 145 -7.99 -0.33 7.73
CA ALA A 145 -7.95 -0.79 6.35
C ALA A 145 -7.69 -2.28 6.30
N CYS A 146 -8.30 -2.96 5.33
CA CYS A 146 -7.95 -4.34 5.08
C CYS A 146 -6.51 -4.40 4.54
N ASN A 147 -5.72 -5.34 5.07
CA ASN A 147 -4.37 -5.57 4.59
C ASN A 147 -4.29 -6.28 3.21
N LYS A 148 -5.39 -6.85 2.70
CA LYS A 148 -5.45 -7.53 1.38
C LYS A 148 -6.25 -6.78 0.31
N CYS A 149 -7.52 -6.46 0.56
CA CYS A 149 -8.44 -5.86 -0.43
C CYS A 149 -8.64 -4.36 -0.19
N ASN A 150 -9.33 -3.63 -1.06
CA ASN A 150 -9.42 -2.15 -0.99
C ASN A 150 -10.39 -1.59 0.07
N VAL A 151 -10.83 -2.38 1.06
CA VAL A 151 -11.72 -1.91 2.13
C VAL A 151 -10.99 -0.94 3.07
N VAL A 152 -11.67 0.16 3.39
CA VAL A 152 -11.28 1.15 4.40
C VAL A 152 -12.51 1.51 5.21
N VAL A 153 -12.48 1.26 6.51
CA VAL A 153 -13.58 1.58 7.42
C VAL A 153 -13.18 2.82 8.21
N HIS A 154 -14.00 3.85 8.16
CA HIS A 154 -13.87 5.04 9.00
C HIS A 154 -14.67 4.84 10.28
N PHE A 155 -14.18 5.33 11.41
CA PHE A 155 -14.90 5.18 12.67
C PHE A 155 -14.51 6.23 13.70
N PHE A 156 -15.29 6.34 14.78
CA PHE A 156 -15.06 7.17 15.97
C PHE A 156 -14.69 8.62 15.62
N GLU A 157 -15.58 9.30 14.88
CA GLU A 157 -15.42 10.72 14.62
C GLU A 157 -15.32 11.50 15.95
N ASN A 158 -14.43 12.49 16.01
CA ASN A 158 -14.12 13.27 17.20
C ASN A 158 -13.41 12.50 18.33
N ALA A 159 -12.94 11.27 18.12
CA ALA A 159 -12.03 10.61 19.05
C ALA A 159 -10.64 11.26 19.03
N HIS A 160 -10.10 11.57 20.21
CA HIS A 160 -8.72 12.01 20.37
C HIS A 160 -7.74 10.85 20.27
N LYS A 161 -8.18 9.66 20.67
CA LYS A 161 -7.31 8.50 20.79
C LYS A 161 -8.09 7.23 20.57
N VAL A 162 -7.49 6.32 19.82
CA VAL A 162 -7.99 4.97 19.56
C VAL A 162 -6.83 4.00 19.73
N ARG A 163 -7.06 2.89 20.45
CA ARG A 163 -6.09 1.82 20.64
C ARG A 163 -6.77 0.46 20.49
N VAL A 164 -6.07 -0.49 19.90
CA VAL A 164 -6.50 -1.90 19.91
C VAL A 164 -6.10 -2.50 21.25
N SER A 165 -7.04 -3.15 21.91
CA SER A 165 -6.83 -3.88 23.16
C SER A 165 -6.33 -5.30 22.89
N ALA A 166 -5.73 -5.93 23.91
CA ALA A 166 -5.37 -7.34 23.86
C ALA A 166 -6.58 -8.27 24.10
N GLU A 167 -7.68 -7.73 24.59
CA GLU A 167 -8.92 -8.46 24.82
C GLU A 167 -9.72 -8.64 23.53
N THR A 168 -10.49 -9.72 23.45
CA THR A 168 -11.29 -10.09 22.28
C THR A 168 -12.77 -10.19 22.62
N CYS A 169 -13.62 -9.91 21.64
CA CYS A 169 -15.06 -10.03 21.76
C CYS A 169 -15.50 -11.50 21.80
N GLU A 170 -16.29 -11.87 22.81
CA GLU A 170 -16.79 -13.25 22.98
C GLU A 170 -17.73 -13.72 21.85
N ALA A 171 -18.32 -12.80 21.08
CA ALA A 171 -19.30 -13.14 20.05
C ALA A 171 -18.69 -13.32 18.64
N CYS A 172 -17.58 -12.66 18.33
CA CYS A 172 -17.00 -12.65 16.99
C CYS A 172 -15.46 -12.71 16.94
N ASP A 173 -14.80 -12.88 18.09
CA ASP A 173 -13.34 -12.97 18.26
C ASP A 173 -12.54 -11.75 17.77
N ALA A 174 -13.19 -10.65 17.41
CA ALA A 174 -12.53 -9.40 17.06
C ALA A 174 -11.88 -8.76 18.29
N ALA A 175 -10.71 -8.16 18.14
CA ALA A 175 -10.07 -7.39 19.19
C ALA A 175 -10.94 -6.19 19.60
N LEU A 176 -11.01 -5.94 20.91
CA LEU A 176 -11.68 -4.77 21.46
C LEU A 176 -10.87 -3.50 21.15
N VAL A 177 -11.56 -2.36 21.11
CA VAL A 177 -10.94 -1.07 20.85
C VAL A 177 -11.26 -0.11 21.98
N ASP A 178 -10.21 0.48 22.55
CA ASP A 178 -10.31 1.53 23.56
C ASP A 178 -10.33 2.90 22.88
N VAL A 179 -11.36 3.69 23.17
CA VAL A 179 -11.59 4.99 22.55
C VAL A 179 -11.68 6.07 23.61
N ASP A 180 -10.98 7.18 23.38
CA ASP A 180 -11.10 8.40 24.18
C ASP A 180 -11.67 9.52 23.29
N PHE A 181 -12.93 9.87 23.51
CA PHE A 181 -13.66 10.90 22.80
C PHE A 181 -13.34 12.30 23.32
N ASN A 182 -13.49 13.30 22.45
CA ASN A 182 -13.42 14.68 22.89
C ASN A 182 -14.55 15.00 23.89
N LYS A 183 -14.19 15.50 25.07
CA LYS A 183 -15.12 15.97 26.11
C LYS A 183 -16.27 16.83 25.60
N ALA A 184 -16.03 17.68 24.60
CA ALA A 184 -17.04 18.58 24.05
C ALA A 184 -17.99 17.92 23.04
N LYS A 185 -17.64 16.74 22.51
CA LYS A 185 -18.36 16.05 21.42
C LYS A 185 -18.45 14.54 21.66
N SER A 186 -18.51 14.12 22.91
CA SER A 186 -18.60 12.70 23.23
C SER A 186 -19.98 12.18 22.81
N PRO A 187 -20.05 11.07 22.05
CA PRO A 187 -21.31 10.41 21.73
C PRO A 187 -21.82 9.52 22.88
N LEU A 188 -21.04 9.34 23.96
CA LEU A 188 -21.36 8.44 25.05
C LEU A 188 -22.43 9.01 26.00
N PRO A 189 -23.28 8.15 26.59
CA PRO A 189 -24.26 8.58 27.58
C PRO A 189 -23.58 9.13 28.84
N GLY A 190 -24.28 10.00 29.58
CA GLY A 190 -23.79 10.50 30.88
C GLY A 190 -22.58 11.44 30.82
N GLY A 191 -22.12 11.83 29.62
CA GLY A 191 -20.95 12.69 29.46
C GLY A 191 -19.62 11.97 29.68
N GLU A 192 -19.62 10.65 29.71
CA GLU A 192 -18.39 9.84 29.69
C GLU A 192 -17.59 10.12 28.42
N THR A 193 -16.28 9.93 28.46
CA THR A 193 -15.42 10.11 27.28
C THR A 193 -14.67 8.86 26.88
N GLN A 194 -14.68 7.83 27.71
CA GLN A 194 -13.94 6.60 27.47
C GLN A 194 -14.92 5.45 27.31
N HIS A 195 -14.73 4.66 26.26
CA HIS A 195 -15.47 3.42 26.04
C HIS A 195 -14.52 2.38 25.47
N ALA A 196 -14.70 1.14 25.89
CA ALA A 196 -13.98 -0.02 25.39
C ALA A 196 -15.00 -1.04 24.91
N GLY A 197 -14.86 -1.50 23.68
CA GLY A 197 -15.87 -2.37 23.07
C GLY A 197 -15.46 -2.94 21.73
N CYS A 198 -16.27 -3.86 21.22
CA CYS A 198 -16.08 -4.46 19.91
C CYS A 198 -16.64 -3.55 18.83
N VAL A 199 -15.86 -3.25 17.79
CA VAL A 199 -16.30 -2.38 16.69
C VAL A 199 -17.53 -2.92 15.92
N PHE A 200 -17.81 -4.22 16.02
CA PHE A 200 -18.93 -4.88 15.30
C PHE A 200 -20.12 -5.19 16.20
N CYS A 201 -19.88 -5.63 17.43
CA CYS A 201 -20.92 -6.13 18.33
C CYS A 201 -21.37 -5.11 19.38
N ASP A 202 -20.56 -4.09 19.67
CA ASP A 202 -20.89 -3.09 20.69
C ASP A 202 -21.98 -2.13 20.17
N PRO A 203 -23.14 -2.04 20.85
CA PRO A 203 -24.25 -1.19 20.41
C PRO A 203 -23.89 0.30 20.33
N VAL A 204 -22.96 0.78 21.16
CA VAL A 204 -22.51 2.17 21.16
C VAL A 204 -21.64 2.46 19.94
N PHE A 205 -20.85 1.49 19.49
CA PHE A 205 -19.96 1.65 18.34
C PHE A 205 -20.63 1.42 16.98
N GLN A 206 -21.71 0.66 16.90
CA GLN A 206 -22.38 0.35 15.62
C GLN A 206 -22.76 1.61 14.82
N ASP A 207 -23.23 2.65 15.49
CA ASP A 207 -23.63 3.91 14.85
C ASP A 207 -22.43 4.84 14.51
N LEU A 208 -21.23 4.49 14.99
CA LEU A 208 -20.01 5.30 14.84
C LEU A 208 -19.03 4.73 13.81
N VAL A 209 -19.44 3.71 13.05
CA VAL A 209 -18.60 2.97 12.10
C VAL A 209 -19.20 3.08 10.69
N GLU A 210 -18.40 3.55 9.74
CA GLU A 210 -18.80 3.73 8.34
C GLU A 210 -17.84 2.98 7.40
N LEU A 211 -18.34 1.95 6.73
CA LEU A 211 -17.57 1.17 5.76
C LEU A 211 -17.46 1.89 4.40
N LYS A 212 -16.24 2.04 3.89
CA LYS A 212 -15.95 2.64 2.58
C LYS A 212 -14.97 1.78 1.78
N HIS A 213 -14.92 2.04 0.47
CA HIS A 213 -13.91 1.47 -0.43
C HIS A 213 -12.84 2.53 -0.75
N ALA A 214 -11.57 2.14 -0.68
CA ALA A 214 -10.44 3.01 -0.97
C ALA A 214 -10.49 3.49 -2.43
N ALA A 215 -10.56 4.80 -2.63
CA ALA A 215 -10.42 5.39 -3.95
C ALA A 215 -8.93 5.45 -4.33
N MET A 216 -8.53 4.72 -5.38
CA MET A 216 -7.19 4.87 -5.96
C MET A 216 -7.13 6.17 -6.76
N LYS A 217 -6.12 7.04 -6.49
CA LYS A 217 -5.94 8.32 -7.19
C LYS A 217 -5.57 8.19 -8.68
N HIS A 218 -5.29 6.98 -9.14
CA HIS A 218 -5.19 6.67 -10.56
C HIS A 218 -6.07 5.45 -10.83
N PRO A 219 -7.15 5.59 -11.61
CA PRO A 219 -7.74 4.43 -12.24
C PRO A 219 -6.61 3.74 -12.99
N MET A 220 -6.28 2.50 -12.63
CA MET A 220 -5.62 1.63 -13.58
C MET A 220 -6.49 1.71 -14.83
N HIS A 221 -5.95 2.21 -15.94
CA HIS A 221 -6.51 1.93 -17.24
C HIS A 221 -6.50 0.41 -17.39
N ARG A 222 -7.54 -0.24 -16.86
CA ARG A 222 -7.90 -1.61 -17.20
C ARG A 222 -7.99 -1.60 -18.71
N GLY A 223 -7.15 -2.41 -19.34
CA GLY A 223 -7.12 -2.59 -20.79
C GLY A 223 -8.55 -2.74 -21.30
N GLY A 224 -9.00 -1.71 -21.99
CA GLY A 224 -10.33 -1.59 -22.55
C GLY A 224 -10.16 -1.36 -24.05
N GLN A 225 -10.07 -2.48 -24.76
CA GLN A 225 -10.63 -2.72 -26.09
C GLN A 225 -11.01 -1.47 -26.89
N GLY A 226 -10.28 -1.23 -27.98
CA GLY A 226 -10.45 -0.11 -28.88
C GLY A 226 -11.91 0.14 -29.24
N LYS A 227 -12.46 1.26 -28.77
CA LYS A 227 -13.65 1.87 -29.35
C LYS A 227 -13.19 2.97 -30.31
N ARG A 228 -13.24 2.62 -31.59
CA ARG A 228 -13.29 3.53 -32.73
C ARG A 228 -14.28 4.66 -32.42
N GLN A 229 -13.79 5.87 -32.22
CA GLN A 229 -14.60 7.07 -32.35
C GLN A 229 -14.20 7.75 -33.66
N GLY A 230 -15.07 7.57 -34.66
CA GLY A 230 -14.93 8.23 -35.95
C GLY A 230 -15.03 9.74 -35.78
N ARG A 231 -14.12 10.45 -36.45
CA ARG A 231 -14.27 11.87 -36.77
C ARG A 231 -13.88 12.07 -38.22
N GLY A 232 -14.82 12.65 -38.97
CA GLY A 232 -14.52 13.48 -40.14
C GLY A 232 -14.34 12.77 -41.48
N ARG A 233 -15.44 12.63 -42.23
CA ARG A 233 -15.44 12.44 -43.68
C ARG A 233 -14.97 13.72 -44.38
N GLY A 234 -14.09 13.58 -45.37
CA GLY A 234 -14.20 14.34 -46.62
C GLY A 234 -12.96 15.10 -47.11
N LYS A 235 -12.14 14.48 -47.97
CA LYS A 235 -11.81 14.99 -49.32
C LYS A 235 -10.94 13.96 -50.06
N GLY A 236 -11.25 13.76 -51.35
CA GLY A 236 -10.76 12.65 -52.15
C GLY A 236 -9.35 12.78 -52.71
N ARG A 237 -8.83 11.69 -53.25
CA ARG A 237 -8.59 11.47 -54.69
C ARG A 237 -8.01 10.06 -54.93
N ARG A 238 -8.25 9.58 -56.15
CA ARG A 238 -8.02 8.24 -56.68
C ARG A 238 -6.54 7.95 -56.99
N LEU A 239 -6.30 6.67 -57.36
CA LEU A 239 -5.16 6.04 -58.08
C LEU A 239 -4.07 5.54 -57.13
N GLY A 240 -3.62 4.29 -57.11
CA GLY A 240 -3.58 3.22 -58.10
C GLY A 240 -2.15 2.67 -58.09
N GLY A 241 -1.91 1.43 -57.64
CA GLY A 241 -0.55 0.86 -57.61
C GLY A 241 -0.47 -0.54 -57.00
N ARG A 242 0.01 -1.49 -57.81
CA ARG A 242 0.09 -2.95 -57.63
C ARG A 242 1.34 -3.40 -56.84
N GLN A 243 1.29 -4.66 -56.38
CA GLN A 243 2.37 -5.67 -56.16
C GLN A 243 2.78 -6.01 -54.69
N PRO A 244 3.40 -7.20 -54.41
CA PRO A 244 2.76 -8.52 -54.23
C PRO A 244 3.27 -9.21 -52.92
N PRO A 245 3.02 -10.51 -52.62
CA PRO A 245 3.16 -11.05 -51.26
C PRO A 245 4.60 -11.50 -50.95
N LYS A 246 5.05 -11.37 -49.70
CA LYS A 246 6.29 -11.99 -49.22
C LYS A 246 6.04 -12.91 -48.01
N LYS A 247 6.63 -14.09 -48.15
CA LYS A 247 6.61 -15.28 -47.29
C LYS A 247 7.19 -15.03 -45.90
N PRO A 248 6.73 -15.75 -44.86
CA PRO A 248 7.35 -15.76 -43.55
C PRO A 248 8.66 -16.57 -43.55
N LYS A 249 9.70 -16.05 -42.90
CA LYS A 249 10.96 -16.74 -42.64
C LYS A 249 11.12 -16.92 -41.14
N ASP A 250 10.63 -18.05 -40.64
CA ASP A 250 11.07 -18.63 -39.37
C ASP A 250 11.75 -19.96 -39.63
N LYS A 251 12.83 -20.23 -38.89
CA LYS A 251 13.54 -21.52 -38.85
C LYS A 251 13.81 -21.97 -37.42
N MET A 252 12.81 -21.87 -36.52
CA MET A 252 12.78 -22.57 -35.23
C MET A 252 11.32 -22.80 -34.75
N ALA A 253 10.47 -23.34 -35.61
CA ALA A 253 9.07 -23.66 -35.26
C ALA A 253 8.63 -25.05 -35.78
N ALA A 254 9.52 -26.03 -35.81
CA ALA A 254 9.24 -27.36 -36.35
C ALA A 254 9.68 -28.52 -35.45
N LEU A 255 9.38 -28.46 -34.15
CA LEU A 255 9.52 -29.59 -33.22
C LEU A 255 8.34 -29.67 -32.23
N ALA A 256 7.11 -29.66 -32.75
CA ALA A 256 5.89 -29.88 -31.96
C ALA A 256 4.91 -30.83 -32.67
N ALA A 257 5.42 -31.90 -33.29
CA ALA A 257 4.57 -32.91 -33.91
C ALA A 257 5.19 -34.32 -33.83
N TYR A 258 5.47 -34.81 -32.62
CA TYR A 258 5.78 -36.21 -32.37
C TYR A 258 5.48 -36.59 -30.90
N PHE A 259 4.22 -36.49 -30.48
CA PHE A 259 3.65 -37.26 -29.36
C PHE A 259 2.13 -37.30 -29.52
N VAL A 260 1.68 -38.23 -30.36
CA VAL A 260 0.44 -38.97 -30.20
C VAL A 260 0.87 -40.42 -30.00
#